data_AF-A0A969GS49-F1
#
_entry.id   AF-A0A969GS49-F1
#
_cell.length_a   1.000
_cell.length_b   1.000
_cell.length_c   1.000
_cell.angle_alpha   90.00
_cell.angle_beta   90.00
_cell.angle_gamma   90.00
#
_symmetry.space_group_name_H-M   'P 1'
#
loop_
_entity.id
_entity.type
_entity.pdbx_description
1 polymer ?
#
loop_
_entity_poly.entity_id
_entity_poly.type
_entity_poly.pdbx_seq_one_letter_code
_entity_poly.pdbx_strand_id
1 'polypeptide(L)' 'MHSTTFSVETIDGCHLGKLAIPYNQIADWLNFLTNSQYRTEIISAEQGSSSVDIYFQASEGLYLYLGMRLSRAEVAMAS' A
#
# COMPACT_ATOMS: atom_id res chain seq x y z
N MET A 1 15.41 9.40 -0.10
CA MET A 1 14.58 8.56 0.79
C MET A 1 13.63 7.77 -0.09
N HIS A 2 13.53 6.45 0.06
CA HIS A 2 12.46 5.69 -0.60
C HIS A 2 11.16 5.96 0.15
N SER A 3 10.11 6.34 -0.57
CA SER A 3 8.78 6.60 -0.01
C SER A 3 7.84 5.45 -0.33
N THR A 4 6.86 5.21 0.54
CA THR A 4 5.79 4.26 0.22
C THR A 4 4.97 4.76 -0.95
N THR A 5 4.70 3.89 -1.92
CA THR A 5 3.82 4.19 -3.06
C THR A 5 2.65 3.21 -3.11
N PHE A 6 1.56 3.63 -3.76
CA PHE A 6 0.35 2.83 -3.91
C PHE A 6 -0.11 2.80 -5.36
N SER A 7 -0.50 1.62 -5.83
CA SER A 7 -1.18 1.41 -7.09
C SER A 7 -2.29 0.37 -6.93
N VAL A 8 -3.21 0.33 -7.88
CA VAL A 8 -4.17 -0.78 -8.02
C VAL A 8 -3.77 -1.56 -9.27
N GLU A 9 -3.55 -2.85 -9.11
CA GLU A 9 -3.24 -3.77 -10.21
C GLU A 9 -4.46 -4.65 -10.52
N THR A 10 -4.62 -4.99 -11.79
CA THR A 10 -5.66 -5.93 -12.24
C THR A 10 -4.98 -7.24 -12.64
N ILE A 11 -5.21 -8.30 -11.86
CA ILE A 11 -4.63 -9.63 -12.07
C ILE A 11 -5.79 -10.60 -12.22
N ASP A 12 -5.88 -11.29 -13.37
CA ASP A 12 -6.94 -12.26 -13.67
C ASP A 12 -8.37 -11.74 -13.44
N GLY A 13 -8.59 -10.43 -13.64
CA GLY A 13 -9.88 -9.77 -13.42
C GLY A 13 -10.16 -9.35 -11.98
N CYS A 14 -9.23 -9.60 -11.04
CA CYS A 14 -9.31 -9.12 -9.66
C CYS A 14 -8.53 -7.81 -9.49
N HIS A 15 -9.13 -6.84 -8.79
CA HIS A 15 -8.49 -5.58 -8.43
C HIS A 15 -7.78 -5.68 -7.08
N LEU A 16 -6.46 -5.70 -7.11
CA LEU A 16 -5.61 -5.76 -5.92
C LEU A 16 -4.95 -4.41 -5.67
N GLY A 17 -4.98 -3.97 -4.42
CA GLY A 17 -4.10 -2.90 -3.97
C GLY A 17 -2.67 -3.41 -3.86
N LYS A 18 -1.71 -2.60 -4.32
CA LYS A 18 -0.27 -2.84 -4.15
C LYS A 18 0.34 -1.68 -3.39
N LEU A 19 0.98 -1.98 -2.26
CA LEU A 19 1.78 -1.03 -1.51
C LEU A 19 3.26 -1.42 -1.58
N ALA A 20 4.08 -0.59 -2.22
CA ALA A 20 5.53 -0.74 -2.18
C ALA A 20 6.07 0.02 -0.96
N ILE A 21 6.54 -0.71 0.05
CA ILE A 21 6.86 -0.18 1.38
C ILE A 21 8.36 -0.33 1.67
N PRO A 22 9.10 0.75 1.94
CA PRO A 22 10.47 0.68 2.42
C PRO A 22 10.58 -0.14 3.72
N TYR A 23 11.66 -0.93 3.88
CA TYR A 23 11.80 -1.84 5.03
C TYR A 23 11.64 -1.18 6.40
N ASN A 24 12.09 0.06 6.54
CA ASN A 24 12.00 0.82 7.79
C ASN A 24 10.56 1.27 8.15
N GLN A 25 9.58 1.07 7.27
CA GLN A 25 8.18 1.45 7.47
C GLN A 25 7.22 0.25 7.48
N ILE A 26 7.72 -0.98 7.27
CA ILE A 26 6.86 -2.17 7.10
C ILE A 26 5.95 -2.39 8.30
N ALA A 27 6.47 -2.26 9.52
CA ALA A 27 5.70 -2.51 10.73
C ALA A 27 4.47 -1.58 10.83
N ASP A 28 4.65 -0.29 10.53
CA ASP A 28 3.57 0.70 10.58
C ASP A 28 2.49 0.43 9.53
N TRP A 29 2.91 0.06 8.32
CA TRP A 29 1.97 -0.27 7.25
C TRP A 29 1.26 -1.60 7.46
N LEU A 30 1.91 -2.62 8.01
CA LEU A 30 1.25 -3.86 8.40
C LEU A 30 0.24 -3.63 9.53
N ASN A 31 0.57 -2.81 10.53
CA ASN A 31 -0.38 -2.44 11.59
C ASN A 31 -1.59 -1.67 11.02
N PHE A 32 -1.36 -0.77 10.07
CA PHE A 32 -2.44 -0.09 9.36
C PHE A 32 -3.32 -1.07 8.58
N LEU A 33 -2.74 -1.94 7.75
CA LEU A 33 -3.48 -2.89 6.92
C LEU A 33 -4.20 -3.96 7.73
N THR A 34 -3.70 -4.35 8.90
CA THR A 34 -4.36 -5.35 9.74
C THR A 34 -5.44 -4.76 10.65
N ASN A 35 -5.65 -3.44 10.62
CA ASN A 35 -6.69 -2.80 11.42
C ASN A 35 -8.10 -3.26 10.97
N SER A 36 -8.89 -3.74 11.93
CA SER A 36 -10.21 -4.34 11.70
C SER A 36 -11.21 -3.39 11.03
N GLN A 37 -11.00 -2.07 11.10
CA GLN A 37 -11.83 -1.07 10.42
C GLN A 37 -11.70 -1.11 8.90
N TYR A 38 -10.53 -1.51 8.38
CA TYR A 38 -10.26 -1.47 6.94
C TYR A 38 -10.58 -2.79 6.22
N ARG A 39 -10.77 -3.88 6.98
CA ARG A 39 -11.14 -5.22 6.48
C ARG A 39 -10.28 -5.67 5.29
N THR A 40 -9.00 -5.39 5.40
CA THR A 40 -8.00 -5.69 4.38
C THR A 40 -7.58 -7.15 4.46
N GLU A 41 -7.52 -7.82 3.31
CA GLU A 41 -7.03 -9.19 3.18
C GLU A 41 -5.69 -9.16 2.44
N ILE A 42 -4.60 -9.52 3.13
CA ILE A 42 -3.28 -9.60 2.52
C ILE A 42 -3.21 -10.90 1.71
N ILE A 43 -2.91 -10.77 0.42
CA ILE A 43 -2.86 -11.89 -0.53
C ILE A 43 -1.44 -12.43 -0.65
N SER A 44 -0.47 -11.54 -0.84
CA SER A 44 0.94 -11.91 -1.00
C SER A 44 1.87 -10.75 -0.63
N ALA A 45 3.13 -11.08 -0.44
CA ALA A 45 4.20 -10.10 -0.27
C ALA A 45 5.43 -10.53 -1.09
N GLU A 46 6.01 -9.59 -1.82
CA GLU A 46 7.20 -9.80 -2.65
C GLU A 46 8.36 -8.96 -2.12
N GLN A 47 9.49 -9.62 -1.90
CA GLN A 47 10.68 -8.97 -1.37
C GLN A 47 11.47 -8.31 -2.50
N GLY A 48 11.68 -6.99 -2.41
CA GLY A 48 12.58 -6.23 -3.28
C GLY A 48 13.93 -5.93 -2.62
N SER A 49 14.80 -5.20 -3.33
CA SER A 49 16.13 -4.84 -2.83
C SER A 49 16.11 -3.82 -1.70
N SER A 50 15.14 -2.90 -1.68
CA SER A 50 15.01 -1.84 -0.67
C SER A 50 13.58 -1.65 -0.11
N SER A 51 12.63 -2.44 -0.59
CA SER A 51 11.22 -2.41 -0.20
C SER A 51 10.61 -3.81 -0.21
N VAL A 52 9.41 -3.93 0.35
CA VAL A 52 8.51 -5.05 0.13
C VAL A 52 7.28 -4.54 -0.60
N ASP A 53 6.81 -5.30 -1.59
CA ASP A 53 5.54 -5.05 -2.24
C ASP A 53 4.48 -5.92 -1.56
N ILE A 54 3.46 -5.31 -0.96
CA ILE A 54 2.34 -6.01 -0.34
C ILE A 54 1.12 -5.90 -1.25
N TYR A 55 0.58 -7.05 -1.64
CA TYR A 55 -0.65 -7.16 -2.42
C TYR A 55 -1.81 -7.52 -1.49
N PHE A 56 -2.91 -6.78 -1.60
CA PHE A 56 -4.06 -6.96 -0.72
C PHE A 56 -5.38 -6.65 -1.42
N GLN A 57 -6.46 -7.25 -0.92
CA GLN A 57 -7.83 -6.89 -1.25
C GLN A 57 -8.41 -5.96 -0.18
N ALA A 58 -9.15 -4.95 -0.61
CA ALA A 58 -9.86 -4.04 0.26
C ALA A 58 -11.09 -3.44 -0.44
N SER A 59 -11.84 -2.61 0.29
CA SER A 59 -12.90 -1.80 -0.31
C SER A 59 -12.33 -0.70 -1.22
N GLU A 60 -13.09 -0.29 -2.23
CA GLU A 60 -12.75 0.83 -3.11
C GLU A 60 -12.48 2.12 -2.32
N GLY A 61 -13.20 2.33 -1.21
CA GLY A 61 -12.99 3.48 -0.32
C GLY A 61 -11.58 3.50 0.28
N LEU A 62 -11.01 2.35 0.63
CA LEU A 62 -9.64 2.28 1.11
C LEU A 62 -8.63 2.56 0.00
N TYR A 63 -8.86 2.04 -1.21
CA TYR A 63 -8.00 2.34 -2.36
C TYR A 63 -7.98 3.83 -2.68
N LEU A 64 -9.15 4.49 -2.69
CA LEU A 64 -9.26 5.95 -2.86
C LEU A 64 -8.53 6.70 -1.74
N TYR A 65 -8.72 6.28 -0.48
CA TYR A 65 -8.02 6.88 0.66
C TYR A 65 -6.50 6.78 0.53
N LEU A 66 -5.96 5.60 0.19
CA LEU A 66 -4.52 5.39 0.02
C LEU A 66 -3.96 6.20 -1.14
N GLY A 67 -4.66 6.23 -2.27
CA GLY A 67 -4.30 7.06 -3.42
C GLY A 67 -4.20 8.54 -3.07
N MET A 68 -5.16 9.08 -2.30
CA MET A 68 -5.10 10.47 -1.84
C MET A 68 -4.02 10.72 -0.79
N ARG A 69 -3.86 9.80 0.18
CA ARG A 69 -2.90 9.94 1.28
C ARG A 69 -1.47 9.98 0.76
N LEU A 70 -1.13 9.10 -0.16
CA LEU A 70 0.23 8.92 -0.64
C LEU A 70 0.61 9.91 -1.74
N SER A 71 -0.33 10.30 -2.61
CA SER A 71 -0.10 11.42 -3.55
C SER A 71 0.15 12.75 -2.84
N ARG A 72 -0.53 13.03 -1.72
CA ARG A 72 -0.27 14.24 -0.91
C ARG A 72 1.08 14.19 -0.20
N ALA A 73 1.54 13.01 0.21
CA ALA A 73 2.85 12.85 0.84
C ALA A 73 3.99 13.13 -0.14
N GLU A 74 3.84 12.75 -1.42
CA GLU A 74 4.81 13.06 -2.48
C GLU A 74 4.94 14.57 -2.71
N VAL A 75 3.83 15.31 -2.72
CA VAL A 75 3.85 16.78 -2.87
C VAL A 75 4.55 17.47 -1.70
N ALA A 76 4.33 17.00 -0.47
CA ALA A 76 4.94 17.58 0.73
C ALA A 76 6.46 17.35 0.82
N MET A 77 6.99 16.28 0.21
CA MET A 77 8.44 16.01 0.17
C MET A 77 9.17 16.72 -0.98
N ALA A 78 8.44 17.22 -1.97
CA ALA A 78 8.98 17.97 -3.10
C ALA A 78 8.98 19.50 -2.88
N SER A 79 8.48 19.96 -1.74
CA SER A 79 8.39 21.37 -1.32
C SER A 79 9.44 21.70 -0.27
#